data_AF-A0A3A6MX43-F1
#
_entry.id   AF-A0A3A6MX43-F1
#
_cell.length_a   1.000
_cell.length_b   1.000
_cell.length_c   1.000
_cell.angle_alpha   90.00
_cell.angle_beta   90.00
_cell.angle_gamma   90.00
#
_symmetry.space_group_name_H-M   'P 1'
#
loop_
_entity.id
_entity.type
_entity.pdbx_description
1 polymer ?
#
loop_
_entity_poly.entity_id
_entity_poly.type
_entity_poly.pdbx_seq_one_letter_code
_entity_poly.pdbx_strand_id
1 'polypeptide(L)'
;MYFETKGEQNTAETVRLTVERAKELGIKKVVVASCTGRTAELFLDSGLEIVCVTHQVGFAKPGEDELPAEMRQKLQESGVAVLTTTHLMAGLDRALRFQFQGVYPAEIVATTLRMFGQGVKVCAEICGMAADAGLVTPGEDVVAVGGSATGADTAVVISPAHSQHFFKTKIREIICKPREF
;
A
#
# COMPACT_ATOMS: atom_id res chain seq x y z
N MET A 1 -5.51 -16.91 -2.04
CA MET A 1 -5.39 -17.37 -0.64
C MET A 1 -6.32 -16.56 0.25
N TYR A 2 -6.98 -17.18 1.24
CA TYR A 2 -7.73 -16.44 2.25
C TYR A 2 -7.20 -16.78 3.65
N PHE A 3 -6.64 -15.80 4.35
CA PHE A 3 -6.16 -15.99 5.72
C PHE A 3 -7.34 -16.05 6.69
N GLU A 4 -7.26 -16.87 7.74
CA GLU A 4 -8.34 -16.95 8.73
C GLU A 4 -8.51 -15.64 9.50
N THR A 5 -7.40 -14.99 9.85
CA THR A 5 -7.37 -13.76 10.64
C THR A 5 -6.51 -12.69 9.96
N LYS A 6 -6.80 -11.42 10.23
CA LYS A 6 -6.00 -10.26 9.78
C LYS A 6 -4.75 -10.04 10.63
N GLY A 7 -3.78 -9.32 10.07
CA GLY A 7 -2.61 -8.83 10.82
C GLY A 7 -1.25 -9.41 10.42
N GLU A 8 -0.24 -9.04 11.20
CA GLU A 8 1.18 -9.21 10.90
C GLU A 8 1.63 -10.67 10.73
N GLN A 9 0.93 -11.62 11.35
CA GLN A 9 1.23 -13.05 11.26
C GLN A 9 1.18 -13.56 9.82
N ASN A 10 0.47 -12.85 8.93
CA ASN A 10 0.33 -13.21 7.52
C ASN A 10 1.43 -12.59 6.62
N THR A 11 2.35 -11.79 7.17
CA THR A 11 3.28 -10.98 6.37
C THR A 11 4.19 -11.84 5.51
N ALA A 12 4.83 -12.85 6.10
CA ALA A 12 5.76 -13.72 5.36
C ALA A 12 5.06 -14.45 4.21
N GLU A 13 3.86 -14.97 4.46
CA GLU A 13 3.09 -15.67 3.43
C GLU A 13 2.54 -14.70 2.36
N THR A 14 2.16 -13.48 2.74
CA THR A 14 1.77 -12.43 1.79
C THR A 14 2.93 -12.04 0.88
N VAL A 15 4.15 -11.91 1.41
CA VAL A 15 5.37 -11.67 0.63
C VAL A 15 5.61 -12.83 -0.34
N ARG A 16 5.57 -14.07 0.14
CA ARG A 16 5.78 -15.27 -0.68
C ARG A 16 4.80 -15.34 -1.86
N LEU A 17 3.49 -15.20 -1.59
CA LEU A 17 2.44 -15.23 -2.61
C LEU A 17 2.54 -14.06 -3.59
N THR A 18 2.96 -12.87 -3.11
CA THR A 18 3.21 -11.70 -3.95
C THR A 18 4.32 -11.99 -4.96
N VAL A 19 5.46 -12.50 -4.48
CA VAL A 19 6.63 -12.77 -5.34
C VAL A 19 6.32 -13.87 -6.36
N GLU A 20 5.64 -14.93 -5.93
CA GLU A 20 5.18 -16.03 -6.79
C GLU A 20 4.29 -15.49 -7.91
N ARG A 21 3.20 -14.79 -7.56
CA ARG A 21 2.24 -14.29 -8.54
C ARG A 21 2.82 -13.21 -9.46
N ALA A 22 3.67 -12.32 -8.94
CA ALA A 22 4.34 -11.32 -9.76
C ALA A 22 5.19 -11.99 -10.86
N LYS A 23 5.93 -13.05 -10.50
CA LYS A 23 6.76 -13.82 -11.45
C LYS A 23 5.90 -14.61 -12.45
N GLU A 24 4.81 -15.24 -12.01
CA GLU A 24 3.85 -15.95 -12.88
C GLU A 24 3.29 -15.03 -13.98
N LEU A 25 2.96 -13.79 -13.63
CA LEU A 25 2.36 -12.81 -14.55
C LEU A 25 3.38 -11.96 -15.31
N GLY A 26 4.68 -12.13 -15.04
CA GLY A 26 5.73 -11.27 -15.60
C GLY A 26 5.66 -9.81 -15.15
N ILE A 27 4.99 -9.54 -14.02
CA ILE A 27 4.91 -8.20 -13.42
C ILE A 27 6.21 -7.94 -12.66
N LYS A 28 6.88 -6.84 -13.02
CA LYS A 28 8.19 -6.50 -12.47
C LYS A 28 8.14 -5.67 -11.19
N LYS A 29 7.04 -4.94 -10.97
CA LYS A 29 6.95 -3.88 -9.96
C LYS A 29 5.99 -4.23 -8.85
N VAL A 30 6.44 -4.02 -7.61
CA VAL A 30 5.64 -4.18 -6.39
C VAL A 30 5.56 -2.87 -5.64
N VAL A 31 4.35 -2.45 -5.30
CA VAL A 31 4.09 -1.29 -4.43
C VAL A 31 3.71 -1.81 -3.06
N VAL A 32 4.49 -1.49 -2.03
CA VAL A 32 4.31 -2.05 -0.67
C VAL A 32 4.08 -0.94 0.35
N ALA A 33 3.01 -1.05 1.12
CA ALA A 33 2.80 -0.22 2.30
C ALA A 33 3.71 -0.70 3.43
N SER A 34 4.56 0.19 3.96
CA SER A 34 5.48 -0.18 5.04
C SER A 34 5.91 1.03 5.86
N CYS A 35 5.25 1.25 7.01
CA CYS A 35 5.48 2.42 7.87
C CYS A 35 6.90 2.48 8.43
N THR A 36 7.39 1.35 8.96
CA THR A 36 8.71 1.25 9.60
C THR A 36 9.80 0.68 8.67
N GLY A 37 9.44 0.36 7.41
CA GLY A 37 10.34 -0.28 6.44
C GLY A 37 10.44 -1.81 6.52
N ARG A 38 10.02 -2.44 7.63
CA ARG A 38 10.18 -3.89 7.87
C ARG A 38 9.51 -4.77 6.81
N THR A 39 8.34 -4.39 6.31
CA THR A 39 7.65 -5.19 5.28
C THR A 39 8.32 -5.04 3.92
N ALA A 40 8.77 -3.83 3.57
CA ALA A 40 9.49 -3.59 2.32
C ALA A 40 10.85 -4.32 2.27
N GLU A 41 11.53 -4.42 3.42
CA GLU A 41 12.80 -5.14 3.57
C GLU A 41 12.71 -6.62 3.17
N LEU A 42 11.55 -7.26 3.39
CA LEU A 42 11.34 -8.67 3.02
C LEU A 42 11.31 -8.92 1.51
N PHE A 43 11.26 -7.85 0.70
CA PHE A 43 11.26 -7.94 -0.77
C PHE A 43 12.63 -7.73 -1.40
N LEU A 44 13.69 -7.38 -0.65
CA LEU A 44 14.99 -7.00 -1.21
C LEU A 44 15.59 -8.09 -2.12
N ASP A 45 15.45 -9.36 -1.74
CA ASP A 45 15.98 -10.50 -2.50
C ASP A 45 14.97 -11.10 -3.50
N SER A 46 13.84 -10.44 -3.74
CA SER A 46 12.78 -10.97 -4.61
C SER A 46 13.13 -10.92 -6.10
N GLY A 47 14.03 -10.01 -6.50
CA GLY A 47 14.33 -9.67 -7.89
C GLY A 47 13.28 -8.77 -8.56
N LEU A 48 12.39 -8.15 -7.78
CA LEU A 48 11.35 -7.24 -8.26
C LEU A 48 11.73 -5.77 -7.97
N GLU A 49 11.20 -4.84 -8.77
CA GLU A 49 11.31 -3.41 -8.52
C GLU A 49 10.36 -3.00 -7.40
N ILE A 50 10.88 -2.49 -6.29
CA ILE A 50 10.08 -2.20 -5.10
C ILE A 50 9.86 -0.69 -4.96
N VAL A 51 8.58 -0.32 -4.76
CA VAL A 51 8.16 1.01 -4.33
C VAL A 51 7.59 0.89 -2.92
N CYS A 52 8.34 1.36 -1.92
CA CYS A 52 7.91 1.42 -0.54
C CYS A 52 7.15 2.72 -0.30
N VAL A 53 5.89 2.63 0.09
CA VAL A 53 5.05 3.78 0.46
C VAL A 53 4.88 3.81 1.97
N THR A 54 5.33 4.87 2.61
CA THR A 54 5.26 5.08 4.06
C THR A 54 4.10 6.00 4.41
N HIS A 55 3.77 6.09 5.69
CA HIS A 55 2.93 7.19 6.20
C HIS A 55 3.58 8.55 5.94
N GLN A 56 2.76 9.58 5.80
CA GLN A 56 3.22 10.98 5.81
C GLN A 56 3.89 11.32 7.14
N VAL A 57 4.92 12.19 7.09
CA VAL A 57 5.48 12.81 8.30
C VAL A 57 4.34 13.50 9.06
N GLY A 58 4.28 13.31 10.38
CA GLY A 58 3.20 13.86 11.19
C GLY A 58 2.02 12.91 11.43
N PHE A 59 2.02 11.70 10.86
CA PHE A 59 0.88 10.78 11.00
C PHE A 59 0.67 10.31 12.45
N ALA A 60 1.72 9.79 13.10
CA ALA A 60 1.66 9.35 14.49
C ALA A 60 1.79 10.54 15.47
N LYS A 61 2.77 11.42 15.26
CA LYS A 61 2.97 12.66 16.02
C LYS A 61 3.48 13.79 15.13
N PRO A 62 3.18 15.08 15.41
CA PRO A 62 3.64 16.20 14.60
C PRO A 62 5.16 16.20 14.37
N GLY A 63 5.57 16.26 13.10
CA GLY A 63 6.98 16.29 12.70
C GLY A 63 7.72 14.95 12.78
N GLU A 64 7.08 13.88 13.25
CA GLU A 64 7.71 12.56 13.37
C GLU A 64 7.55 11.75 12.07
N ASP A 65 8.64 11.18 11.58
CA ASP A 65 8.68 10.19 10.50
C ASP A 65 8.79 8.79 11.13
N GLU A 66 7.84 7.91 10.80
CA GLU A 66 7.80 6.54 11.34
C GLU A 66 8.84 5.61 10.70
N LEU A 67 9.42 6.01 9.55
CA LEU A 67 10.50 5.27 8.90
C LEU A 67 11.85 5.79 9.44
N PRO A 68 12.59 5.00 10.25
CA PRO A 68 13.88 5.43 10.77
C PRO A 68 14.87 5.75 9.64
N ALA A 69 15.70 6.78 9.83
CA ALA A 69 16.65 7.24 8.82
C ALA A 69 17.60 6.11 8.33
N GLU A 70 18.08 5.27 9.25
CA GLU A 70 18.92 4.11 8.92
C GLU A 70 18.20 3.10 8.04
N MET A 71 16.93 2.80 8.34
CA MET A 71 16.12 1.89 7.53
C MET A 71 15.79 2.52 6.17
N ARG A 72 15.51 3.82 6.11
CA ARG A 72 15.31 4.55 4.85
C ARG A 72 16.53 4.44 3.96
N GLN A 73 17.71 4.72 4.51
CA GLN A 73 18.98 4.62 3.79
C GLN A 73 19.22 3.18 3.29
N LYS A 74 19.04 2.17 4.17
CA LYS A 74 19.17 0.76 3.80
C LYS A 74 18.28 0.38 2.61
N LEU A 75 17.01 0.76 2.64
CA LEU A 75 16.07 0.47 1.54
C LEU A 75 16.52 1.17 0.23
N GLN A 76 16.88 2.45 0.31
CA GLN A 76 17.31 3.21 -0.87
C GLN A 76 18.61 2.68 -1.48
N GLU A 77 19.60 2.33 -0.66
CA GLU A 77 20.86 1.70 -1.10
C GLU A 77 20.63 0.33 -1.75
N SER A 78 19.55 -0.36 -1.36
CA SER A 78 19.12 -1.61 -1.96
C SER A 78 18.26 -1.43 -3.22
N GLY A 79 18.13 -0.19 -3.73
CA GLY A 79 17.40 0.13 -4.95
C GLY A 79 15.88 0.30 -4.77
N VAL A 80 15.37 0.34 -3.54
CA VAL A 80 13.95 0.58 -3.26
C VAL A 80 13.62 2.06 -3.41
N ALA A 81 12.61 2.38 -4.21
CA ALA A 81 12.04 3.73 -4.24
C ALA A 81 11.19 3.94 -2.99
N VAL A 82 11.53 4.92 -2.15
CA VAL A 82 10.79 5.22 -0.92
C VAL A 82 9.97 6.50 -1.09
N LEU A 83 8.65 6.39 -0.92
CA LEU A 83 7.70 7.49 -1.02
C LEU A 83 7.05 7.79 0.34
N THR A 84 7.20 9.02 0.80
CA THR A 84 6.55 9.55 1.99
C THR A 84 5.67 10.72 1.55
N THR A 85 4.35 10.56 1.55
CA THR A 85 3.41 11.57 1.06
C THR A 85 2.04 11.45 1.73
N THR A 86 1.19 12.46 1.51
CA THR A 86 -0.18 12.52 2.05
C THR A 86 -1.00 11.32 1.61
N HIS A 87 -1.75 10.72 2.54
CA HIS A 87 -2.66 9.62 2.22
C HIS A 87 -3.77 10.10 1.28
N LEU A 88 -3.82 9.54 0.08
CA LEU A 88 -4.75 9.97 -0.97
C LEU A 88 -6.22 9.90 -0.52
N MET A 89 -6.63 8.82 0.16
CA MET A 89 -8.03 8.63 0.56
C MET A 89 -8.34 9.23 1.94
N ALA A 90 -7.57 10.24 2.34
CA ALA A 90 -7.76 10.99 3.56
C ALA A 90 -7.55 12.49 3.32
N GLY A 91 -6.36 12.88 2.83
CA GLY A 91 -6.06 14.26 2.43
C GLY A 91 -6.59 15.33 3.37
N LEU A 92 -7.18 16.36 2.79
CA LEU A 92 -7.84 17.45 3.53
C LEU A 92 -9.13 16.99 4.23
N ASP A 93 -9.84 16.01 3.66
CA ASP A 93 -11.07 15.44 4.23
C ASP A 93 -10.87 14.95 5.67
N ARG A 94 -9.69 14.44 6.01
CA ARG A 94 -9.35 14.04 7.39
C ARG A 94 -9.40 15.20 8.38
N ALA A 95 -8.93 16.39 7.98
CA ALA A 95 -9.00 17.58 8.83
C ALA A 95 -10.45 18.02 9.04
N LEU A 96 -11.28 17.94 7.99
CA LEU A 96 -12.70 18.23 8.09
C LEU A 96 -13.42 17.26 9.03
N ARG A 97 -13.12 15.96 8.95
CA ARG A 97 -13.63 14.95 9.89
C ARG A 97 -13.25 15.28 11.33
N PHE A 98 -11.99 15.62 11.61
CA PHE A 98 -11.57 15.93 12.97
C PHE A 98 -12.25 17.19 13.53
N GLN A 99 -12.40 18.22 12.70
CA GLN A 99 -12.99 19.49 13.12
C GLN A 99 -14.52 19.43 13.25
N PHE A 100 -15.20 18.78 12.31
CA PHE A 100 -16.66 18.86 12.14
C PHE A 100 -17.37 17.52 12.36
N GLN A 101 -16.65 16.43 12.59
CA GLN A 101 -17.19 15.10 12.96
C GLN A 101 -18.17 14.49 11.94
N GLY A 102 -17.94 14.69 10.64
CA GLY A 102 -18.76 14.18 9.54
C GLY A 102 -18.13 13.03 8.72
N VAL A 103 -18.81 12.65 7.64
CA VAL A 103 -18.33 11.69 6.63
C VAL A 103 -18.06 12.45 5.33
N TYR A 104 -16.88 12.27 4.76
CA TYR A 104 -16.38 13.04 3.60
C TYR A 104 -16.07 12.14 2.40
N PRO A 105 -16.13 12.66 1.16
CA PRO A 105 -16.05 11.85 -0.06
C PRO A 105 -14.86 10.87 -0.11
N ALA A 106 -13.64 11.30 0.24
CA ALA A 106 -12.48 10.41 0.21
C ALA A 106 -12.62 9.25 1.21
N GLU A 107 -13.17 9.52 2.38
CA GLU A 107 -13.42 8.51 3.41
C GLU A 107 -14.58 7.57 3.07
N ILE A 108 -15.58 8.01 2.28
CA ILE A 108 -16.64 7.14 1.75
C ILE A 108 -16.03 6.10 0.81
N VAL A 109 -15.17 6.53 -0.11
CA VAL A 109 -14.48 5.60 -1.03
C VAL A 109 -13.58 4.64 -0.23
N ALA A 110 -12.85 5.15 0.76
CA ALA A 110 -12.00 4.31 1.62
C ALA A 110 -12.81 3.26 2.38
N THR A 111 -13.95 3.65 2.93
CA THR A 111 -14.85 2.77 3.68
C THR A 111 -15.50 1.73 2.77
N THR A 112 -15.82 2.11 1.54
CA THR A 112 -16.32 1.17 0.52
C THR A 112 -15.27 0.12 0.19
N LEU A 113 -14.00 0.49 -0.03
CA LEU A 113 -12.94 -0.50 -0.29
C LEU A 113 -12.67 -1.39 0.93
N ARG A 114 -12.84 -0.89 2.15
CA ARG A 114 -12.72 -1.69 3.38
C ARG A 114 -13.77 -2.79 3.49
N MET A 115 -14.84 -2.78 2.69
CA MET A 115 -15.75 -3.93 2.56
C MET A 115 -15.02 -5.18 2.04
N PHE A 116 -13.85 -5.03 1.43
CA PHE A 116 -12.96 -6.12 1.02
C PHE A 116 -11.79 -6.34 1.97
N GLY A 117 -11.69 -5.58 3.07
CA GLY A 117 -10.58 -5.60 4.03
C GLY A 117 -9.74 -4.32 4.03
N GLN A 118 -9.06 -4.04 5.14
CA GLN A 118 -8.18 -2.86 5.26
C GLN A 118 -7.08 -2.87 4.20
N GLY A 119 -6.46 -4.04 3.98
CA GLY A 119 -5.37 -4.17 3.01
C GLY A 119 -5.80 -3.83 1.58
N VAL A 120 -7.01 -4.18 1.14
CA VAL A 120 -7.48 -3.85 -0.24
C VAL A 120 -7.61 -2.34 -0.43
N LYS A 121 -8.14 -1.63 0.59
CA LYS A 121 -8.16 -0.17 0.61
C LYS A 121 -6.74 0.39 0.52
N VAL A 122 -5.83 -0.12 1.35
CA VAL A 122 -4.42 0.33 1.39
C VAL A 122 -3.76 0.14 0.03
N CYS A 123 -3.91 -1.03 -0.61
CA CYS A 123 -3.38 -1.30 -1.94
C CYS A 123 -3.81 -0.25 -2.97
N ALA A 124 -5.10 0.09 -3.02
CA ALA A 124 -5.59 1.11 -3.96
C ALA A 124 -5.05 2.52 -3.63
N GLU A 125 -4.93 2.86 -2.35
CA GLU A 125 -4.43 4.16 -1.89
C GLU A 125 -2.95 4.36 -2.25
N ILE A 126 -2.08 3.39 -1.90
CA ILE A 126 -0.63 3.51 -2.13
C ILE A 126 -0.29 3.50 -3.62
N CYS A 127 -1.06 2.79 -4.45
CA CYS A 127 -0.83 2.79 -5.89
C CYS A 127 -1.22 4.11 -6.54
N GLY A 128 -2.31 4.76 -6.08
CA GLY A 128 -2.63 6.11 -6.52
C GLY A 128 -1.56 7.13 -6.12
N MET A 129 -1.08 7.04 -4.88
CA MET A 129 0.04 7.88 -4.38
C MET A 129 1.32 7.67 -5.19
N ALA A 130 1.68 6.41 -5.47
CA ALA A 130 2.87 6.08 -6.26
C ALA A 130 2.75 6.50 -7.72
N ALA A 131 1.57 6.41 -8.32
CA ALA A 131 1.29 6.90 -9.67
C ALA A 131 1.43 8.43 -9.76
N ASP A 132 0.88 9.16 -8.81
CA ASP A 132 1.00 10.63 -8.76
C ASP A 132 2.45 11.10 -8.53
N ALA A 133 3.27 10.30 -7.85
CA ALA A 133 4.70 10.55 -7.67
C ALA A 133 5.57 10.13 -8.87
N GLY A 134 4.99 9.56 -9.92
CA GLY A 134 5.73 9.08 -11.11
C GLY A 134 6.53 7.79 -10.87
N LEU A 135 6.27 7.06 -9.78
CA LEU A 135 6.96 5.80 -9.45
C LEU A 135 6.30 4.59 -10.11
N VAL A 136 5.03 4.72 -10.49
CA VAL A 136 4.24 3.71 -11.21
C VAL A 136 3.62 4.34 -12.44
N THR A 137 3.75 3.67 -13.58
CA THR A 137 3.10 4.08 -14.84
C THR A 137 1.61 3.76 -14.78
N PRO A 138 0.71 4.75 -14.90
CA PRO A 138 -0.72 4.47 -14.95
C PRO A 138 -1.09 3.55 -16.12
N GLY A 139 -1.98 2.60 -15.88
CA GLY A 139 -2.42 1.62 -16.88
C GLY A 139 -1.57 0.34 -16.97
N GLU A 140 -0.33 0.34 -16.46
CA GLU A 140 0.46 -0.89 -16.30
C GLU A 140 0.00 -1.67 -15.06
N ASP A 141 0.01 -3.00 -15.16
CA ASP A 141 -0.31 -3.84 -13.99
C ASP A 141 0.91 -3.90 -13.05
N VAL A 142 0.65 -3.67 -11.76
CA VAL A 142 1.61 -3.85 -10.65
C VAL A 142 1.01 -4.78 -9.61
N VAL A 143 1.84 -5.33 -8.72
CA VAL A 143 1.34 -5.99 -7.51
C VAL A 143 1.41 -5.02 -6.34
N ALA A 144 0.30 -4.83 -5.64
CA ALA A 144 0.22 -3.95 -4.49
C ALA A 144 0.03 -4.75 -3.20
N VAL A 145 0.79 -4.40 -2.17
CA VAL A 145 0.82 -5.09 -0.88
C VAL A 145 0.41 -4.14 0.23
N GLY A 146 -0.60 -4.53 1.00
CA GLY A 146 -1.15 -3.79 2.12
C GLY A 146 -1.44 -4.72 3.30
N GLY A 147 -1.88 -4.13 4.41
CA GLY A 147 -2.13 -4.89 5.63
C GLY A 147 -3.11 -4.22 6.58
N SER A 148 -3.42 -4.94 7.65
CA SER A 148 -4.26 -4.47 8.75
C SER A 148 -3.41 -4.15 9.97
N ALA A 149 -3.42 -2.90 10.41
CA ALA A 149 -2.66 -2.36 11.55
C ALA A 149 -1.13 -2.45 11.41
N THR A 150 -0.56 -3.65 11.37
CA THR A 150 0.88 -3.88 11.26
C THR A 150 1.15 -5.07 10.34
N GLY A 151 2.27 -5.02 9.62
CA GLY A 151 2.64 -6.03 8.63
C GLY A 151 1.77 -5.98 7.38
N ALA A 152 1.76 -7.08 6.64
CA ALA A 152 0.96 -7.25 5.44
C ALA A 152 0.09 -8.51 5.53
N ASP A 153 -1.15 -8.40 5.06
CA ASP A 153 -2.09 -9.52 5.00
C ASP A 153 -2.88 -9.57 3.70
N THR A 154 -2.61 -8.65 2.78
CA THR A 154 -3.35 -8.49 1.54
C THR A 154 -2.39 -8.14 0.40
N ALA A 155 -2.56 -8.82 -0.74
CA ALA A 155 -1.87 -8.49 -1.98
C ALA A 155 -2.85 -8.57 -3.16
N VAL A 156 -2.74 -7.63 -4.09
CA VAL A 156 -3.62 -7.52 -5.26
C VAL A 156 -2.81 -7.20 -6.52
N VAL A 157 -3.24 -7.74 -7.66
CA VAL A 157 -2.82 -7.22 -8.96
C VAL A 157 -3.71 -6.03 -9.29
N ILE A 158 -3.10 -4.88 -9.59
CA ILE A 158 -3.80 -3.61 -9.78
C ILE A 158 -3.19 -2.80 -10.91
N SER A 159 -4.05 -2.21 -11.73
CA SER A 159 -3.70 -1.19 -12.72
C SER A 159 -4.13 0.16 -12.18
N PRO A 160 -3.21 0.98 -11.64
CA PRO A 160 -3.56 2.27 -11.06
C PRO A 160 -3.82 3.34 -12.10
N ALA A 161 -4.61 4.33 -11.70
CA ALA A 161 -4.73 5.62 -12.36
C ALA A 161 -4.28 6.74 -11.42
N HIS A 162 -3.97 7.91 -11.98
CA HIS A 162 -3.77 9.13 -11.20
C HIS A 162 -4.99 9.45 -10.32
N SER A 163 -4.75 10.14 -9.20
CA SER A 163 -5.80 10.49 -8.22
C SER A 163 -6.99 11.22 -8.83
N GLN A 164 -6.78 12.19 -9.72
CA GLN A 164 -7.85 12.90 -10.43
C GLN A 164 -8.72 11.99 -11.33
N HIS A 165 -8.27 10.76 -11.58
CA HIS A 165 -8.95 9.73 -12.34
C HIS A 165 -9.07 8.43 -11.55
N PHE A 166 -9.12 8.50 -10.21
CA PHE A 166 -9.03 7.34 -9.30
C PHE A 166 -9.94 6.17 -9.70
N PHE A 167 -11.17 6.43 -10.14
CA PHE A 167 -12.14 5.40 -10.53
C PHE A 167 -11.79 4.66 -11.84
N LYS A 168 -10.74 5.08 -12.57
CA LYS A 168 -10.15 4.30 -13.67
C LYS A 168 -9.26 3.18 -13.17
N THR A 169 -8.80 3.21 -11.91
CA THR A 169 -8.05 2.12 -11.27
C THR A 169 -8.81 0.81 -11.35
N LYS A 170 -8.11 -0.27 -11.70
CA LYS A 170 -8.68 -1.63 -11.78
C LYS A 170 -7.94 -2.58 -10.86
N ILE A 171 -8.63 -3.07 -9.83
CA ILE A 171 -8.18 -4.26 -9.08
C ILE A 171 -8.48 -5.46 -9.99
N ARG A 172 -7.42 -6.08 -10.53
CA ARG A 172 -7.52 -7.19 -11.48
C ARG A 172 -7.73 -8.51 -10.76
N GLU A 173 -6.96 -8.73 -9.72
CA GLU A 173 -6.90 -10.00 -8.99
C GLU A 173 -6.63 -9.73 -7.52
N ILE A 174 -7.25 -10.51 -6.64
CA ILE A 174 -6.90 -10.55 -5.21
C ILE A 174 -6.09 -11.82 -4.98
N ILE A 175 -4.80 -11.67 -4.72
CA ILE A 175 -3.83 -12.76 -4.54
C ILE A 175 -4.06 -13.40 -3.17
N CYS A 176 -4.07 -12.57 -2.13
CA CYS A 176 -4.42 -12.95 -0.78
C CYS A 176 -5.15 -11.82 -0.06
N LYS A 177 -5.99 -12.18 0.91
CA LYS A 177 -6.56 -11.28 1.91
C LYS A 177 -7.10 -12.06 3.11
N PRO A 178 -7.36 -11.43 4.27
CA PRO A 178 -8.09 -12.08 5.35
C PRO A 178 -9.54 -12.39 4.95
N ARG A 179 -10.07 -13.49 5.47
CA ARG A 179 -11.50 -13.86 5.38
C ARG A 179 -12.30 -13.08 6.41
N GLU A 180 -11.85 -13.07 7.66
CA GLU A 180 -12.41 -12.29 8.75
C GLU A 180 -11.52 -11.05 8.99
N PHE A 181 -12.11 -9.84 8.95
CA PHE A 181 -11.38 -8.57 9.04
C PHE A 181 -12.17 -7.45 9.72
#